data_AF-A0A7G5MSZ1-F1
#
_entry.id   AF-A0A7G5MSZ1-F1
#
_cell.length_a   1.000
_cell.length_b   1.000
_cell.length_c   1.000
_cell.angle_alpha   90.00
_cell.angle_beta   90.00
_cell.angle_gamma   90.00
#
_symmetry.space_group_name_H-M   'P 1'
#
loop_
_entity.id
_entity.type
_entity.pdbx_description
1 polymer ?
#
loop_
_entity_poly.entity_id
_entity_poly.type
_entity_poly.pdbx_seq_one_letter_code
_entity_poly.pdbx_strand_id
1 'polypeptide(L)'
;MQKNSSQERAVSHDQGPMMLLAGPGSGKTTTITRRVANLIKEYQVTPSSILVVTFTKAAAREMKERFLRLCEKEGMTGPYREVTFGTFHGIFYGILRHAYRLSAKNILGEEKKYDILKEIVYRQRMRIDDEKEFFEGLVQEISIVKNGRMPIEHYYSANCPDDTFRKIYHSYVEACRQSRLLDFDDMLLYCYDLLTNRKDILAGWQSKFRYVLVDEFQDINQLQYDIVKLLAAPQNNLFIVGDDDQSIYAFRGARPEIMLHFPKDFPNAGTELLACNYRSTKAIVEASKKVIGKNKNRYPKEFFTDNEEGKPVVIREFEDGKEEELFVKECIKKALQEGCPYEETAILYRTNLGARFLVETLMEYQIPFQMRDALPNLYEHWISRNVISYIKLAQGDRSRREFLQVMNRPNRYISREALDDATVSFEGLRWFYEGKDWMCDRIDKLEEDLTTLKRMTPYGAINYIRYGIGYEEYLKDYASYRKIKVDDLYEVLEELAESAKGYKSFGEWFAHISDYTEKLKEQAKKQDIEKKGVTVSTLHSIKGLEFDRVFLMDVNEGTIPYHKAVSDSSIEEERRLFYVGMTRARKELYILYAKSRHDKELEVSRFLTESGLVPEKKE
;
A
#
# COMPACT_ATOMS: atom_id res chain seq x y z
N MET A 1 -4.36 14.86 37.41
CA MET A 1 -5.62 14.09 37.52
C MET A 1 -6.46 14.06 36.22
N GLN A 2 -6.39 15.05 35.32
CA GLN A 2 -7.21 15.04 34.08
C GLN A 2 -6.75 14.06 32.96
N LYS A 3 -5.44 13.78 32.83
CA LYS A 3 -4.84 13.07 31.67
C LYS A 3 -5.48 11.70 31.33
N ASN A 4 -5.91 10.95 32.35
CA ASN A 4 -6.45 9.60 32.16
C ASN A 4 -7.96 9.52 32.43
N SER A 5 -8.64 10.63 32.71
CA SER A 5 -10.06 10.56 33.10
C SER A 5 -10.94 9.93 32.01
N SER A 6 -10.71 10.26 30.74
CA SER A 6 -11.40 9.62 29.60
C SER A 6 -11.02 8.15 29.43
N GLN A 7 -9.74 7.79 29.67
CA GLN A 7 -9.31 6.39 29.63
C GLN A 7 -10.01 5.58 30.74
N GLU A 8 -10.07 6.10 31.97
CA GLU A 8 -10.74 5.41 33.08
C GLU A 8 -12.25 5.29 32.84
N ARG A 9 -12.91 6.32 32.28
CA ARG A 9 -14.33 6.24 31.88
C ARG A 9 -14.55 5.17 30.82
N ALA A 10 -13.68 5.10 29.81
CA ALA A 10 -13.75 4.06 28.78
C ALA A 10 -13.46 2.64 29.31
N VAL A 11 -12.56 2.49 30.28
CA VAL A 11 -12.28 1.23 30.98
C VAL A 11 -13.46 0.80 31.86
N SER A 12 -14.12 1.76 32.51
CA SER A 12 -15.22 1.53 33.47
C SER A 12 -16.60 1.44 32.82
N HIS A 13 -16.72 1.62 31.50
CA HIS A 13 -18.00 1.50 30.84
C HIS A 13 -18.45 0.03 30.80
N ASP A 14 -19.54 -0.35 31.47
CA ASP A 14 -19.99 -1.74 31.49
C ASP A 14 -20.78 -2.09 30.21
N GLN A 15 -22.04 -1.66 30.15
CA GLN A 15 -23.00 -2.09 29.13
C GLN A 15 -23.33 -1.02 28.09
N GLY A 16 -23.79 -1.49 26.93
CA GLY A 16 -24.21 -0.65 25.83
C GLY A 16 -23.05 -0.24 24.91
N PRO A 17 -23.39 0.36 23.76
CA PRO A 17 -22.40 0.70 22.74
C PRO A 17 -21.52 1.85 23.23
N MET A 18 -20.27 1.85 22.81
CA MET A 18 -19.34 2.96 23.09
C MET A 18 -18.37 3.17 21.95
N MET A 19 -18.16 4.44 21.62
CA MET A 19 -17.17 4.89 20.66
C MET A 19 -16.04 5.61 21.39
N LEU A 20 -14.84 5.03 21.32
CA LEU A 20 -13.63 5.64 21.82
C LEU A 20 -12.87 6.28 20.65
N LEU A 21 -13.01 7.60 20.53
CA LEU A 21 -12.21 8.40 19.60
C LEU A 21 -10.80 8.54 20.17
N ALA A 22 -9.79 8.33 19.35
CA ALA A 22 -8.40 8.37 19.78
C ALA A 22 -7.56 9.24 18.86
N GLY A 23 -6.61 9.99 19.43
CA GLY A 23 -5.51 10.56 18.65
C GLY A 23 -4.38 9.54 18.40
N PRO A 24 -3.36 9.90 17.59
CA PRO A 24 -2.14 9.12 17.47
C PRO A 24 -1.41 9.04 18.81
N GLY A 25 -0.86 7.87 19.13
CA GLY A 25 -0.06 7.69 20.35
C GLY A 25 -0.84 7.86 21.66
N SER A 26 -2.17 7.73 21.65
CA SER A 26 -3.05 8.01 22.81
C SER A 26 -3.32 6.84 23.75
N GLY A 27 -2.77 5.66 23.44
CA GLY A 27 -2.90 4.47 24.29
C GLY A 27 -4.12 3.59 24.02
N LYS A 28 -4.73 3.65 22.82
CA LYS A 28 -5.87 2.80 22.36
C LYS A 28 -5.80 1.36 22.87
N THR A 29 -4.73 0.66 22.53
CA THR A 29 -4.53 -0.76 22.86
C THR A 29 -4.51 -0.99 24.37
N THR A 30 -3.89 -0.09 25.14
CA THR A 30 -3.86 -0.16 26.60
C THR A 30 -5.26 0.03 27.20
N THR A 31 -6.06 0.93 26.64
CA THR A 31 -7.45 1.13 27.08
C THR A 31 -8.29 -0.13 26.82
N ILE A 32 -8.15 -0.78 25.66
CA ILE A 32 -8.87 -2.02 25.34
C ILE A 32 -8.48 -3.14 26.32
N THR A 33 -7.18 -3.37 26.54
CA THR A 33 -6.76 -4.48 27.43
C THR A 33 -7.17 -4.24 28.88
N ARG A 34 -7.07 -2.99 29.38
CA ARG A 34 -7.56 -2.62 30.72
C ARG A 34 -9.07 -2.77 30.84
N ARG A 35 -9.82 -2.39 29.82
CA ARG A 35 -11.29 -2.59 29.77
C ARG A 35 -11.65 -4.06 29.90
N VAL A 36 -11.01 -4.95 29.13
CA VAL A 36 -11.28 -6.40 29.20
C VAL A 36 -10.99 -6.94 30.61
N ALA A 37 -9.87 -6.55 31.21
CA ALA A 37 -9.56 -6.95 32.59
C ALA A 37 -10.63 -6.45 33.58
N ASN A 38 -11.08 -5.20 33.43
CA ASN A 38 -12.10 -4.58 34.27
C ASN A 38 -13.48 -5.26 34.13
N LEU A 39 -13.89 -5.63 32.91
CA LEU A 39 -15.11 -6.40 32.66
C LEU A 39 -15.12 -7.74 33.41
N ILE A 40 -13.97 -8.43 33.44
CA ILE A 40 -13.85 -9.71 34.15
C ILE A 40 -13.82 -9.50 35.66
N LYS A 41 -13.06 -8.51 36.13
CA LYS A 41 -12.78 -8.31 37.56
C LYS A 41 -13.94 -7.64 38.30
N GLU A 42 -14.40 -6.50 37.82
CA GLU A 42 -15.39 -5.68 38.53
C GLU A 42 -16.82 -6.09 38.15
N TYR A 43 -17.06 -6.38 36.86
CA TYR A 43 -18.39 -6.72 36.35
C TYR A 43 -18.65 -8.23 36.23
N GLN A 44 -17.69 -9.07 36.61
CA GLN A 44 -17.81 -10.53 36.63
C GLN A 44 -18.28 -11.14 35.29
N VAL A 45 -17.89 -10.51 34.18
CA VAL A 45 -18.22 -10.98 32.83
C VAL A 45 -17.46 -12.27 32.54
N THR A 46 -18.17 -13.29 32.04
CA THR A 46 -17.57 -14.56 31.64
C THR A 46 -16.53 -14.34 30.52
N PRO A 47 -15.25 -14.70 30.70
CA PRO A 47 -14.19 -14.39 29.73
C PRO A 47 -14.44 -14.94 28.32
N SER A 48 -14.99 -16.16 28.20
CA SER A 48 -15.36 -16.76 26.91
C SER A 48 -16.47 -16.03 26.15
N SER A 49 -17.14 -15.07 26.80
CA SER A 49 -18.15 -14.21 26.18
C SER A 49 -17.62 -12.90 25.60
N ILE A 50 -16.32 -12.63 25.76
CA ILE A 50 -15.66 -11.42 25.27
C ILE A 50 -14.93 -11.72 23.97
N LEU A 51 -15.24 -10.95 22.94
CA LEU A 51 -14.59 -10.97 21.64
C LEU A 51 -13.82 -9.67 21.41
N VAL A 52 -12.52 -9.78 21.15
CA VAL A 52 -11.66 -8.66 20.72
C VAL A 52 -11.23 -8.89 19.27
N VAL A 53 -11.67 -8.00 18.37
CA VAL A 53 -11.42 -8.07 16.93
C VAL A 53 -10.36 -7.04 16.54
N THR A 54 -9.40 -7.49 15.73
CA THR A 54 -8.30 -6.67 15.23
C THR A 54 -8.11 -6.86 13.72
N PHE A 55 -7.35 -5.99 13.06
CA PHE A 55 -7.11 -6.12 11.62
C PHE A 55 -6.10 -7.23 11.29
N THR A 56 -5.02 -7.37 12.07
CA THR A 56 -3.91 -8.30 11.78
C THR A 56 -3.72 -9.36 12.84
N LYS A 57 -3.23 -10.54 12.43
CA LYS A 57 -2.90 -11.64 13.37
C LYS A 57 -1.83 -11.21 14.38
N ALA A 58 -0.89 -10.37 13.96
CA ALA A 58 0.14 -9.82 14.83
C ALA A 58 -0.48 -8.93 15.93
N ALA A 59 -1.38 -8.01 15.56
CA ALA A 59 -2.08 -7.17 16.54
C ALA A 59 -2.95 -7.99 17.50
N ALA A 60 -3.67 -9.00 17.00
CA ALA A 60 -4.45 -9.90 17.87
C ALA A 60 -3.56 -10.64 18.88
N ARG A 61 -2.42 -11.17 18.44
CA ARG A 61 -1.46 -11.86 19.29
C ARG A 61 -0.85 -10.91 20.32
N GLU A 62 -0.41 -9.75 19.89
CA GLU A 62 0.20 -8.74 20.76
C GLU A 62 -0.79 -8.26 21.83
N MET A 63 -2.03 -7.94 21.44
CA MET A 63 -3.08 -7.56 22.39
C MET A 63 -3.34 -8.66 23.41
N LYS A 64 -3.42 -9.92 22.96
CA LYS A 64 -3.57 -11.07 23.86
C LYS A 64 -2.41 -11.16 24.85
N GLU A 65 -1.17 -11.07 24.38
CA GLU A 65 0.02 -11.13 25.25
C GLU A 65 0.08 -9.95 26.24
N ARG A 66 -0.28 -8.74 25.80
CA ARG A 66 -0.40 -7.56 26.70
C ARG A 66 -1.48 -7.76 27.75
N PHE A 67 -2.65 -8.25 27.38
CA PHE A 67 -3.75 -8.55 28.29
C PHE A 67 -3.37 -9.63 29.32
N LEU A 68 -2.74 -10.72 28.88
CA LEU A 68 -2.30 -11.79 29.79
C LEU A 68 -1.29 -11.28 30.81
N ARG A 69 -0.28 -10.52 30.38
CA ARG A 69 0.71 -9.90 31.29
C ARG A 69 0.07 -8.93 32.28
N LEU A 70 -0.93 -8.16 31.83
CA LEU A 70 -1.70 -7.26 32.71
C LEU A 70 -2.41 -8.06 33.80
N CYS A 71 -3.15 -9.11 33.42
CA CYS A 71 -3.89 -9.96 34.36
C CYS A 71 -2.94 -10.65 35.37
N GLU A 72 -1.79 -11.15 34.90
CA GLU A 72 -0.76 -11.76 35.74
C GLU A 72 -0.18 -10.75 36.75
N LYS A 73 0.12 -9.53 36.30
CA LYS A 73 0.61 -8.44 37.16
C LYS A 73 -0.42 -8.00 38.20
N GLU A 74 -1.71 -8.01 37.86
CA GLU A 74 -2.80 -7.67 38.77
C GLU A 74 -3.21 -8.84 39.69
N GLY A 75 -2.54 -9.99 39.59
CA GLY A 75 -2.81 -11.16 40.43
C GLY A 75 -4.17 -11.80 40.15
N MET A 76 -4.73 -11.62 38.95
CA MET A 76 -6.02 -12.20 38.58
C MET A 76 -5.95 -13.72 38.56
N THR A 77 -6.88 -14.36 39.25
CA THR A 77 -7.08 -15.82 39.25
C THR A 77 -8.38 -16.15 38.52
N GLY A 78 -8.40 -17.25 37.75
CA GLY A 78 -9.59 -17.68 37.00
C GLY A 78 -9.39 -17.78 35.48
N PRO A 79 -10.48 -18.00 34.70
CA PRO A 79 -10.40 -18.38 33.29
C PRO A 79 -10.22 -17.20 32.33
N TYR A 80 -9.53 -16.12 32.73
CA TYR A 80 -9.33 -14.94 31.87
C TYR A 80 -8.64 -15.27 30.53
N ARG A 81 -7.95 -16.41 30.43
CA ARG A 81 -7.34 -16.92 29.19
C ARG A 81 -8.34 -17.33 28.11
N GLU A 82 -9.63 -17.46 28.44
CA GLU A 82 -10.69 -17.83 27.50
C GLU A 82 -11.20 -16.67 26.64
N VAL A 83 -10.76 -15.42 26.90
CA VAL A 83 -11.09 -14.28 26.02
C VAL A 83 -10.65 -14.55 24.59
N THR A 84 -11.55 -14.32 23.64
CA THR A 84 -11.27 -14.55 22.23
C THR A 84 -10.63 -13.31 21.62
N PHE A 85 -9.35 -13.40 21.26
CA PHE A 85 -8.66 -12.42 20.42
C PHE A 85 -8.52 -12.98 19.00
N GLY A 86 -8.98 -12.24 18.00
CA GLY A 86 -8.94 -12.71 16.61
C GLY A 86 -9.01 -11.59 15.60
N THR A 87 -8.79 -11.93 14.33
CA THR A 87 -9.03 -11.01 13.22
C THR A 87 -10.42 -11.20 12.64
N PHE A 88 -10.94 -10.21 11.91
CA PHE A 88 -12.20 -10.34 11.16
C PHE A 88 -12.26 -11.66 10.37
N HIS A 89 -11.27 -11.90 9.49
CA HIS A 89 -11.18 -13.13 8.70
C HIS A 89 -11.11 -14.40 9.57
N GLY A 90 -10.32 -14.39 10.66
CA GLY A 90 -10.19 -15.55 11.54
C GLY A 90 -11.50 -15.91 12.24
N ILE A 91 -12.25 -14.91 12.70
CA ILE A 91 -13.54 -15.09 13.37
C ILE A 91 -14.61 -15.53 12.37
N PHE A 92 -14.73 -14.85 11.23
CA PHE A 92 -15.73 -15.17 10.21
C PHE A 92 -15.49 -16.55 9.61
N TYR A 93 -14.23 -16.89 9.34
CA TYR A 93 -13.88 -18.23 8.93
C TYR A 93 -14.17 -19.27 10.02
N GLY A 94 -13.96 -18.95 11.29
CA GLY A 94 -14.35 -19.81 12.41
C GLY A 94 -15.84 -20.14 12.45
N ILE A 95 -16.69 -19.14 12.18
CA ILE A 95 -18.15 -19.28 12.06
C ILE A 95 -18.50 -20.20 10.88
N LEU A 96 -17.94 -19.94 9.70
CA LEU A 96 -18.16 -20.75 8.50
C LEU A 96 -17.67 -22.18 8.66
N ARG A 97 -16.52 -22.36 9.32
CA ARG A 97 -15.94 -23.67 9.62
C ARG A 97 -16.88 -24.51 10.46
N HIS A 98 -17.50 -23.90 11.48
CA HIS A 98 -18.47 -24.58 12.34
C HIS A 98 -19.75 -24.95 11.57
N ALA A 99 -20.29 -24.03 10.77
CA ALA A 99 -21.55 -24.25 10.06
C ALA A 99 -21.43 -25.22 8.87
N TYR A 100 -20.36 -25.10 8.08
CA TYR A 100 -20.18 -25.83 6.81
C TYR A 100 -19.13 -26.95 6.88
N ARG A 101 -18.55 -27.22 8.05
CA ARG A 101 -17.50 -28.23 8.27
C ARG A 101 -16.27 -28.02 7.36
N LEU A 102 -15.89 -26.76 7.15
CA LEU A 102 -14.70 -26.41 6.37
C LEU A 102 -13.42 -26.81 7.10
N SER A 103 -12.30 -26.85 6.38
CA SER A 103 -10.96 -26.96 6.97
C SER A 103 -9.96 -26.13 6.20
N ALA A 104 -8.70 -26.03 6.65
CA ALA A 104 -7.70 -25.17 6.03
C ALA A 104 -7.53 -25.38 4.51
N LYS A 105 -7.84 -26.57 3.98
CA LYS A 105 -7.83 -26.89 2.55
C LYS A 105 -8.85 -26.11 1.70
N ASN A 106 -9.84 -25.49 2.34
CA ASN A 106 -10.88 -24.69 1.69
C ASN A 106 -10.48 -23.23 1.54
N ILE A 107 -9.33 -22.81 2.08
CA ILE A 107 -8.84 -21.44 1.93
C ILE A 107 -8.05 -21.36 0.62
N LEU A 108 -8.40 -20.41 -0.25
CA LEU A 108 -7.67 -20.13 -1.47
C LEU A 108 -6.39 -19.35 -1.13
N GLY A 109 -5.23 -19.96 -1.39
CA GLY A 109 -3.94 -19.26 -1.28
C GLY A 109 -3.69 -18.34 -2.48
N GLU A 110 -2.84 -17.32 -2.28
CA GLU A 110 -2.51 -16.31 -3.30
C GLU A 110 -1.93 -16.92 -4.59
N GLU A 111 -1.05 -17.91 -4.49
CA GLU A 111 -0.48 -18.60 -5.66
C GLU A 111 -1.57 -19.28 -6.50
N LYS A 112 -2.45 -20.05 -5.87
CA LYS A 112 -3.56 -20.71 -6.55
C LYS A 112 -4.59 -19.72 -7.11
N LYS A 113 -4.81 -18.61 -6.41
CA LYS A 113 -5.65 -17.50 -6.91
C LYS A 113 -5.07 -16.93 -8.20
N TYR A 114 -3.76 -16.69 -8.21
CA TYR A 114 -3.04 -16.22 -9.39
C TYR A 114 -3.16 -17.21 -10.55
N ASP A 115 -2.95 -18.51 -10.32
CA ASP A 115 -3.06 -19.54 -11.36
C ASP A 115 -4.46 -19.59 -11.99
N ILE A 116 -5.51 -19.56 -11.16
CA ILE A 116 -6.90 -19.55 -11.64
C ILE A 116 -7.15 -18.31 -12.51
N LEU A 117 -6.77 -17.13 -12.01
CA LEU A 117 -6.95 -15.88 -12.77
C LEU A 117 -6.15 -15.90 -14.07
N LYS A 118 -4.93 -16.43 -14.04
CA LYS A 118 -4.04 -16.52 -15.20
C LYS A 118 -4.62 -17.40 -16.29
N GLU A 119 -5.14 -18.57 -15.94
CA GLU A 119 -5.82 -19.43 -16.89
C GLU A 119 -7.06 -18.74 -17.50
N ILE A 120 -7.89 -18.09 -16.68
CA ILE A 120 -9.08 -17.38 -17.14
C ILE A 120 -8.71 -16.24 -18.09
N VAL A 121 -7.70 -15.45 -17.73
CA VAL A 121 -7.26 -14.27 -18.47
C VAL A 121 -6.64 -14.65 -19.82
N TYR A 122 -5.78 -15.67 -19.89
CA TYR A 122 -5.18 -16.07 -21.16
C TYR A 122 -6.22 -16.58 -22.17
N ARG A 123 -7.31 -17.20 -21.71
CA ARG A 123 -8.43 -17.59 -22.58
C ARG A 123 -9.12 -16.39 -23.23
N GLN A 124 -9.05 -15.20 -22.62
CA GLN A 124 -9.62 -13.96 -23.18
C GLN A 124 -8.74 -13.34 -24.29
N ARG A 125 -7.54 -13.89 -24.57
CA ARG A 125 -6.60 -13.38 -25.59
C ARG A 125 -6.29 -11.88 -25.45
N MET A 126 -6.23 -11.39 -24.22
CA MET A 126 -5.94 -9.99 -23.93
C MET A 126 -4.47 -9.65 -24.17
N ARG A 127 -4.22 -8.40 -24.55
CA ARG A 127 -2.87 -7.82 -24.53
C ARG A 127 -2.50 -7.44 -23.09
N ILE A 128 -1.43 -8.07 -22.60
CA ILE A 128 -0.93 -7.91 -21.24
C ILE A 128 0.58 -7.77 -21.35
N ASP A 129 1.08 -6.56 -21.11
CA ASP A 129 2.51 -6.28 -21.11
C ASP A 129 3.07 -6.29 -19.69
N ASP A 130 2.32 -5.74 -18.72
CA ASP A 130 2.53 -5.97 -17.29
C ASP A 130 1.55 -7.02 -16.75
N GLU A 131 2.04 -8.25 -16.58
CA GLU A 131 1.24 -9.35 -16.03
C GLU A 131 0.92 -9.13 -14.55
N LYS A 132 1.91 -8.67 -13.77
CA LYS A 132 1.78 -8.52 -12.32
C LYS A 132 0.80 -7.41 -11.97
N GLU A 133 1.01 -6.21 -12.53
CA GLU A 133 0.13 -5.06 -12.31
C GLU A 133 -1.32 -5.39 -12.72
N PHE A 134 -1.50 -6.09 -13.86
CA PHE A 134 -2.83 -6.47 -14.30
C PHE A 134 -3.54 -7.40 -13.32
N PHE A 135 -2.87 -8.44 -12.84
CA PHE A 135 -3.48 -9.37 -11.89
C PHE A 135 -3.75 -8.70 -10.55
N GLU A 136 -2.84 -7.86 -10.05
CA GLU A 136 -3.07 -7.08 -8.84
C GLU A 136 -4.29 -6.16 -8.99
N GLY A 137 -4.43 -5.47 -10.13
CA GLY A 137 -5.61 -4.68 -10.46
C GLY A 137 -6.90 -5.50 -10.49
N LEU A 138 -6.89 -6.65 -11.18
CA LEU A 138 -8.06 -7.55 -11.22
C LEU A 138 -8.46 -8.04 -9.82
N VAL A 139 -7.48 -8.42 -8.97
CA VAL A 139 -7.75 -8.84 -7.59
C VAL A 139 -8.42 -7.72 -6.80
N GLN A 140 -7.96 -6.48 -6.94
CA GLN A 140 -8.57 -5.32 -6.29
C GLN A 140 -10.00 -5.10 -6.76
N GLU A 141 -10.25 -5.13 -8.07
CA GLU A 141 -11.60 -4.95 -8.61
C GLU A 141 -12.58 -6.04 -8.17
N ILE A 142 -12.13 -7.31 -8.17
CA ILE A 142 -12.92 -8.43 -7.66
C ILE A 142 -13.28 -8.20 -6.18
N SER A 143 -12.31 -7.75 -5.37
CA SER A 143 -12.52 -7.45 -3.96
C SER A 143 -13.51 -6.29 -3.76
N ILE A 144 -13.42 -5.23 -4.57
CA ILE A 144 -14.37 -4.10 -4.54
C ILE A 144 -15.80 -4.59 -4.83
N VAL A 145 -15.99 -5.40 -5.87
CA VAL A 145 -17.31 -5.94 -6.22
C VAL A 145 -17.87 -6.81 -5.09
N LYS A 146 -17.07 -7.74 -4.56
CA LYS A 146 -17.48 -8.65 -3.48
C LYS A 146 -17.82 -7.89 -2.19
N ASN A 147 -16.90 -7.05 -1.71
CA ASN A 147 -17.09 -6.29 -0.45
C ASN A 147 -18.20 -5.24 -0.56
N GLY A 148 -18.38 -4.64 -1.74
CA GLY A 148 -19.47 -3.72 -2.02
C GLY A 148 -20.83 -4.42 -2.20
N ARG A 149 -20.85 -5.75 -2.35
CA ARG A 149 -22.02 -6.54 -2.77
C ARG A 149 -22.69 -5.92 -4.02
N MET A 150 -21.86 -5.40 -4.92
CA MET A 150 -22.35 -4.71 -6.11
C MET A 150 -22.79 -5.74 -7.15
N PRO A 151 -23.96 -5.57 -7.78
CA PRO A 151 -24.30 -6.33 -8.98
C PRO A 151 -23.22 -6.11 -10.04
N ILE A 152 -22.62 -7.19 -10.53
CA ILE A 152 -21.50 -7.15 -11.47
C ILE A 152 -21.89 -6.49 -12.81
N GLU A 153 -23.18 -6.49 -13.12
CA GLU A 153 -23.79 -5.81 -14.27
C GLU A 153 -23.64 -4.29 -14.19
N HIS A 154 -23.53 -3.72 -12.99
CA HIS A 154 -23.39 -2.28 -12.74
C HIS A 154 -21.96 -1.84 -12.43
N TYR A 155 -21.02 -2.77 -12.40
CA TYR A 155 -19.61 -2.46 -12.21
C TYR A 155 -18.92 -2.19 -13.55
N TYR A 156 -18.11 -1.13 -13.58
CA TYR A 156 -17.30 -0.72 -14.74
C TYR A 156 -15.83 -0.93 -14.39
N SER A 157 -15.10 -1.64 -15.25
CA SER A 157 -13.74 -2.02 -14.91
C SER A 157 -12.76 -0.88 -15.11
N ALA A 158 -11.82 -0.73 -14.18
CA ALA A 158 -10.71 0.21 -14.24
C ALA A 158 -9.48 -0.36 -14.96
N ASN A 159 -9.39 -1.68 -15.21
CA ASN A 159 -8.19 -2.31 -15.79
C ASN A 159 -8.38 -2.83 -17.22
N CYS A 160 -9.62 -3.03 -17.66
CA CYS A 160 -9.91 -3.62 -18.96
C CYS A 160 -11.34 -3.30 -19.47
N PRO A 161 -11.71 -3.71 -20.70
CA PRO A 161 -13.08 -3.58 -21.18
C PRO A 161 -14.09 -4.30 -20.25
N ASP A 162 -15.24 -3.68 -20.01
CA ASP A 162 -16.15 -4.12 -18.94
C ASP A 162 -16.70 -5.54 -19.17
N ASP A 163 -17.05 -5.88 -20.41
CA ASP A 163 -17.53 -7.24 -20.75
C ASP A 163 -16.47 -8.31 -20.51
N THR A 164 -15.19 -7.96 -20.70
CA THR A 164 -14.07 -8.85 -20.41
C THR A 164 -13.93 -9.05 -18.91
N PHE A 165 -14.00 -7.96 -18.12
CA PHE A 165 -13.97 -8.06 -16.67
C PHE A 165 -15.12 -8.90 -16.11
N ARG A 166 -16.35 -8.70 -16.59
CA ARG A 166 -17.52 -9.48 -16.16
C ARG A 166 -17.32 -10.98 -16.41
N LYS A 167 -16.80 -11.36 -17.59
CA LYS A 167 -16.45 -12.76 -17.89
C LYS A 167 -15.38 -13.31 -16.96
N ILE A 168 -14.34 -12.52 -16.68
CA ILE A 168 -13.27 -12.90 -15.73
C ILE A 168 -13.86 -13.13 -14.34
N TYR A 169 -14.64 -12.18 -13.83
CA TYR A 169 -15.28 -12.24 -12.51
C TYR A 169 -16.17 -13.49 -12.36
N HIS A 170 -17.10 -13.71 -13.30
CA HIS A 170 -17.98 -14.88 -13.26
C HIS A 170 -17.20 -16.20 -13.31
N SER A 171 -16.20 -16.29 -14.20
CA SER A 171 -15.36 -17.49 -14.32
C SER A 171 -14.56 -17.74 -13.04
N TYR A 172 -14.05 -16.69 -12.40
CA TYR A 172 -13.29 -16.79 -11.16
C TYR A 172 -14.16 -17.26 -10.00
N VAL A 173 -15.33 -16.65 -9.80
CA VAL A 173 -16.28 -17.03 -8.74
C VAL A 173 -16.74 -18.48 -8.93
N GLU A 174 -17.05 -18.87 -10.17
CA GLU A 174 -17.47 -20.25 -10.47
C GLU A 174 -16.33 -21.25 -10.23
N ALA A 175 -15.10 -20.93 -10.63
CA ALA A 175 -13.93 -21.78 -10.37
C ALA A 175 -13.69 -21.98 -8.86
N CYS A 176 -13.83 -20.93 -8.06
CA CYS A 176 -13.72 -21.01 -6.60
C CYS A 176 -14.81 -21.90 -6.02
N ARG A 177 -16.07 -21.71 -6.46
CA ARG A 177 -17.23 -22.49 -6.01
C ARG A 177 -17.11 -23.98 -6.33
N GLN A 178 -16.77 -24.32 -7.58
CA GLN A 178 -16.60 -25.71 -8.02
C GLN A 178 -15.47 -26.41 -7.25
N SER A 179 -14.42 -25.65 -6.93
CA SER A 179 -13.28 -26.16 -6.14
C SER A 179 -13.55 -26.19 -4.63
N ARG A 180 -14.70 -25.69 -4.15
CA ARG A 180 -14.98 -25.43 -2.71
C ARG A 180 -13.85 -24.65 -2.04
N LEU A 181 -13.33 -23.64 -2.73
CA LEU A 181 -12.31 -22.72 -2.22
C LEU A 181 -12.94 -21.36 -1.94
N LEU A 182 -12.48 -20.74 -0.87
CA LEU A 182 -12.89 -19.41 -0.42
C LEU A 182 -11.67 -18.51 -0.43
N ASP A 183 -11.74 -17.39 -1.16
CA ASP A 183 -10.81 -16.30 -0.91
C ASP A 183 -11.21 -15.50 0.34
N PHE A 184 -10.41 -14.52 0.70
CA PHE A 184 -10.65 -13.72 1.89
C PHE A 184 -11.96 -12.93 1.83
N ASP A 185 -12.33 -12.41 0.66
CA ASP A 185 -13.58 -11.66 0.47
C ASP A 185 -14.81 -12.57 0.56
N ASP A 186 -14.72 -13.81 0.05
CA ASP A 186 -15.77 -14.83 0.18
C ASP A 186 -16.07 -15.16 1.64
N MET A 187 -15.05 -15.14 2.52
CA MET A 187 -15.25 -15.40 3.95
C MET A 187 -16.17 -14.35 4.58
N LEU A 188 -16.08 -13.09 4.16
CA LEU A 188 -16.94 -12.02 4.66
C LEU A 188 -18.35 -12.20 4.09
N LEU A 189 -18.46 -12.36 2.76
CA LEU A 189 -19.73 -12.47 2.06
C LEU A 189 -20.56 -13.65 2.57
N TYR A 190 -19.97 -14.84 2.61
CA TYR A 190 -20.68 -16.04 3.05
C TYR A 190 -20.96 -16.06 4.55
N CYS A 191 -20.13 -15.40 5.36
CA CYS A 191 -20.43 -15.25 6.80
C CYS A 191 -21.66 -14.35 6.99
N TYR A 192 -21.72 -13.23 6.27
CA TYR A 192 -22.88 -12.36 6.27
C TYR A 192 -24.15 -13.10 5.79
N ASP A 193 -24.07 -13.79 4.65
CA ASP A 193 -25.20 -14.55 4.10
C ASP A 193 -25.65 -15.66 5.06
N LEU A 194 -24.72 -16.36 5.72
CA LEU A 194 -25.04 -17.36 6.73
C LEU A 194 -25.80 -16.74 7.90
N LEU A 195 -25.28 -15.67 8.50
CA LEU A 195 -25.86 -15.08 9.71
C LEU A 195 -27.20 -14.37 9.43
N THR A 196 -27.37 -13.83 8.23
CA THR A 196 -28.65 -13.22 7.83
C THR A 196 -29.72 -14.26 7.59
N ASN A 197 -29.40 -15.37 6.92
CA ASN A 197 -30.36 -16.42 6.55
C ASN A 197 -30.60 -17.48 7.64
N ARG A 198 -29.62 -17.74 8.52
CA ARG A 198 -29.69 -18.75 9.59
C ARG A 198 -29.69 -18.12 10.98
N LYS A 199 -30.87 -17.64 11.40
CA LYS A 199 -31.07 -16.99 12.70
C LYS A 199 -30.74 -17.88 13.89
N ASP A 200 -30.88 -19.19 13.76
CA ASP A 200 -30.50 -20.18 14.77
C ASP A 200 -28.98 -20.20 15.01
N ILE A 201 -28.18 -20.16 13.94
CA ILE A 201 -26.72 -20.08 14.04
C ILE A 201 -26.30 -18.73 14.61
N LEU A 202 -26.91 -17.64 14.11
CA LEU A 202 -26.65 -16.29 14.62
C LEU A 202 -26.91 -16.19 16.13
N ALA A 203 -28.05 -16.69 16.61
CA ALA A 203 -28.41 -16.65 18.02
C ALA A 203 -27.38 -17.38 18.91
N GLY A 204 -26.83 -18.50 18.45
CA GLY A 204 -25.74 -19.20 19.15
C GLY A 204 -24.48 -18.35 19.31
N TRP A 205 -24.09 -17.61 18.26
CA TRP A 205 -22.94 -16.72 18.31
C TRP A 205 -23.20 -15.44 19.12
N GLN A 206 -24.39 -14.86 19.05
CA GLN A 206 -24.81 -13.73 19.88
C GLN A 206 -24.83 -14.11 21.38
N SER A 207 -25.32 -15.31 21.71
CA SER A 207 -25.30 -15.83 23.07
C SER A 207 -23.87 -16.06 23.57
N LYS A 208 -22.96 -16.46 22.69
CA LYS A 208 -21.54 -16.61 23.02
C LYS A 208 -20.90 -15.25 23.22
N PHE A 209 -20.88 -14.39 22.20
CA PHE A 209 -20.15 -13.12 22.21
C PHE A 209 -21.04 -11.97 22.70
N ARG A 210 -21.20 -11.87 24.02
CA ARG A 210 -22.01 -10.82 24.65
C ARG A 210 -21.33 -9.46 24.71
N TYR A 211 -20.00 -9.40 24.57
CA TYR A 211 -19.21 -8.18 24.50
C TYR A 211 -18.29 -8.24 23.29
N VAL A 212 -18.40 -7.26 22.40
CA VAL A 212 -17.60 -7.19 21.17
C VAL A 212 -16.80 -5.90 21.19
N LEU A 213 -15.47 -6.03 21.15
CA LEU A 213 -14.53 -4.92 21.10
C LEU A 213 -13.84 -4.94 19.73
N VAL A 214 -13.75 -3.80 19.07
CA VAL A 214 -13.11 -3.68 17.75
C VAL A 214 -12.06 -2.57 17.79
N ASP A 215 -10.81 -2.93 17.52
CA ASP A 215 -9.70 -1.99 17.39
C ASP A 215 -9.52 -1.54 15.92
N GLU A 216 -8.89 -0.38 15.72
CA GLU A 216 -8.65 0.24 14.41
C GLU A 216 -9.94 0.33 13.55
N PHE A 217 -11.05 0.72 14.17
CA PHE A 217 -12.39 0.71 13.57
C PHE A 217 -12.49 1.56 12.30
N GLN A 218 -11.62 2.55 12.11
CA GLN A 218 -11.59 3.38 10.92
C GLN A 218 -11.10 2.64 9.66
N ASP A 219 -10.48 1.46 9.80
CA ASP A 219 -9.93 0.67 8.69
C ASP A 219 -10.89 -0.43 8.22
N ILE A 220 -12.11 -0.49 8.76
CA ILE A 220 -13.07 -1.54 8.41
C ILE A 220 -13.83 -1.20 7.14
N ASN A 221 -14.29 -2.24 6.45
CA ASN A 221 -15.23 -2.12 5.35
C ASN A 221 -16.70 -2.32 5.81
N GLN A 222 -17.66 -2.01 4.94
CA GLN A 222 -19.08 -2.08 5.27
C GLN A 222 -19.53 -3.49 5.67
N LEU A 223 -19.02 -4.52 5.00
CA LEU A 223 -19.42 -5.90 5.24
C LEU A 223 -18.93 -6.41 6.61
N GLN A 224 -17.72 -6.03 7.00
CA GLN A 224 -17.20 -6.27 8.35
C GLN A 224 -18.08 -5.60 9.42
N TYR A 225 -18.45 -4.34 9.20
CA TYR A 225 -19.32 -3.61 10.10
C TYR A 225 -20.71 -4.26 10.23
N ASP A 226 -21.32 -4.62 9.10
CA ASP A 226 -22.63 -5.28 9.06
C ASP A 226 -22.64 -6.59 9.85
N ILE A 227 -21.58 -7.41 9.72
CA ILE A 227 -21.44 -8.67 10.47
C ILE A 227 -21.25 -8.39 11.97
N VAL A 228 -20.41 -7.42 12.34
CA VAL A 228 -20.22 -7.03 13.74
C VAL A 228 -21.52 -6.55 14.38
N LYS A 229 -22.33 -5.76 13.65
CA LYS A 229 -23.68 -5.36 14.10
C LYS A 229 -24.58 -6.56 14.37
N LEU A 230 -24.58 -7.55 13.46
CA LEU A 230 -25.35 -8.79 13.68
C LEU A 230 -24.89 -9.52 14.94
N LEU A 231 -23.58 -9.66 15.14
CA LEU A 231 -23.01 -10.37 16.30
C LEU A 231 -23.25 -9.64 17.63
N ALA A 232 -23.22 -8.30 17.64
CA ALA A 232 -23.42 -7.50 18.85
C ALA A 232 -24.90 -7.41 19.27
N ALA A 233 -25.84 -7.55 18.34
CA ALA A 233 -27.26 -7.58 18.65
C ALA A 233 -27.64 -8.86 19.44
N PRO A 234 -28.70 -8.82 20.29
CA PRO A 234 -29.49 -7.66 20.65
C PRO A 234 -28.90 -6.82 21.81
N GLN A 235 -27.87 -7.28 22.51
CA GLN A 235 -27.34 -6.59 23.70
C GLN A 235 -26.62 -5.29 23.35
N ASN A 236 -26.07 -5.18 22.14
CA ASN A 236 -25.37 -4.01 21.62
C ASN A 236 -24.20 -3.53 22.51
N ASN A 237 -23.54 -4.45 23.24
CA ASN A 237 -22.30 -4.18 23.96
C ASN A 237 -21.10 -4.11 22.99
N LEU A 238 -21.20 -3.20 22.02
CA LEU A 238 -20.20 -2.96 21.00
C LEU A 238 -19.32 -1.78 21.40
N PHE A 239 -18.04 -2.06 21.66
CA PHE A 239 -17.05 -1.06 22.01
C PHE A 239 -16.06 -0.90 20.86
N ILE A 240 -16.13 0.24 20.18
CA ILE A 240 -15.27 0.54 19.03
C ILE A 240 -14.16 1.51 19.44
N VAL A 241 -12.97 1.29 18.92
CA VAL A 241 -11.83 2.19 19.09
C VAL A 241 -11.26 2.52 17.73
N GLY A 242 -11.04 3.81 17.48
CA GLY A 242 -10.48 4.23 16.20
C GLY A 242 -10.02 5.67 16.18
N ASP A 243 -9.32 5.99 15.10
CA ASP A 243 -8.92 7.35 14.75
C ASP A 243 -9.22 7.58 13.26
N ASP A 244 -10.31 8.28 12.94
CA ASP A 244 -10.70 8.60 11.57
C ASP A 244 -9.64 9.42 10.80
N ASP A 245 -8.74 10.10 11.51
CA ASP A 245 -7.60 10.81 10.88
C ASP A 245 -6.48 9.84 10.44
N GLN A 246 -6.54 8.56 10.83
CA GLN A 246 -5.60 7.51 10.44
C GLN A 246 -6.23 6.46 9.51
N SER A 247 -7.40 6.72 8.91
CA SER A 247 -7.96 5.85 7.87
C SER A 247 -7.22 6.07 6.56
N ILE A 248 -6.38 5.11 6.16
CA ILE A 248 -5.47 5.19 4.99
C ILE A 248 -5.52 3.93 4.10
N TYR A 249 -6.56 3.12 4.26
CA TYR A 249 -6.73 1.86 3.54
C TYR A 249 -8.00 1.88 2.68
N ALA A 250 -8.39 3.02 2.11
CA ALA A 250 -9.61 3.08 1.29
C ALA A 250 -9.49 2.22 0.03
N PHE A 251 -8.27 2.04 -0.50
CA PHE A 251 -7.98 1.07 -1.56
C PHE A 251 -8.28 -0.39 -1.20
N ARG A 252 -8.44 -0.71 0.10
CA ARG A 252 -8.92 -2.01 0.61
C ARG A 252 -10.40 -2.00 1.00
N GLY A 253 -11.12 -0.94 0.64
CA GLY A 253 -12.54 -0.75 0.95
C GLY A 253 -12.82 -0.18 2.33
N ALA A 254 -11.81 0.30 3.06
CA ALA A 254 -12.02 1.01 4.33
C ALA A 254 -12.80 2.31 4.09
N ARG A 255 -13.73 2.63 5.00
CA ARG A 255 -14.59 3.83 4.90
C ARG A 255 -14.65 4.56 6.23
N PRO A 256 -13.98 5.72 6.40
CA PRO A 256 -14.04 6.49 7.65
C PRO A 256 -15.48 6.91 8.00
N GLU A 257 -16.37 6.99 7.00
CA GLU A 257 -17.79 7.29 7.18
C GLU A 257 -18.51 6.27 8.06
N ILE A 258 -18.05 5.02 8.09
CA ILE A 258 -18.64 3.98 8.97
C ILE A 258 -18.47 4.39 10.43
N MET A 259 -17.30 4.90 10.79
CA MET A 259 -17.02 5.41 12.13
C MET A 259 -17.77 6.71 12.41
N LEU A 260 -17.87 7.61 11.42
CA LEU A 260 -18.65 8.86 11.52
C LEU A 260 -20.15 8.61 11.71
N HIS A 261 -20.67 7.50 11.18
CA HIS A 261 -22.08 7.13 11.28
C HIS A 261 -22.43 6.25 12.49
N PHE A 262 -21.44 5.80 13.26
CA PHE A 262 -21.68 4.94 14.42
C PHE A 262 -22.72 5.51 15.42
N PRO A 263 -22.71 6.81 15.79
CA PRO A 263 -23.73 7.37 16.67
C PRO A 263 -25.15 7.39 16.06
N LYS A 264 -25.29 7.31 14.73
CA LYS A 264 -26.60 7.20 14.06
C LYS A 264 -27.17 5.79 14.20
N ASP A 265 -26.32 4.78 14.08
CA ASP A 265 -26.69 3.36 14.26
C ASP A 265 -26.93 3.01 15.74
N PHE A 266 -26.20 3.66 16.65
CA PHE A 266 -26.28 3.45 18.10
C PHE A 266 -26.51 4.80 18.83
N PRO A 267 -27.76 5.31 18.86
CA PRO A 267 -28.06 6.64 19.45
C PRO A 267 -27.71 6.79 20.93
N ASN A 268 -27.68 5.69 21.68
CA ASN A 268 -27.33 5.65 23.10
C ASN A 268 -25.83 5.36 23.32
N ALA A 269 -24.99 5.46 22.28
CA ALA A 269 -23.57 5.16 22.41
C ALA A 269 -22.85 6.20 23.28
N GLY A 270 -22.13 5.71 24.31
CA GLY A 270 -21.16 6.54 25.02
C GLY A 270 -20.07 6.99 24.06
N THR A 271 -19.59 8.23 24.18
CA THR A 271 -18.47 8.72 23.37
C THR A 271 -17.42 9.33 24.27
N GLU A 272 -16.17 8.87 24.14
CA GLU A 272 -15.02 9.41 24.87
C GLU A 272 -13.88 9.71 23.90
N LEU A 273 -13.09 10.75 24.22
CA LEU A 273 -11.92 11.16 23.44
C LEU A 273 -10.64 10.92 24.25
N LEU A 274 -9.72 10.15 23.67
CA LEU A 274 -8.33 10.04 24.13
C LEU A 274 -7.50 11.16 23.51
N ALA A 275 -7.50 12.33 24.17
CA ALA A 275 -6.86 13.55 23.68
C ALA A 275 -5.34 13.63 23.94
N CYS A 276 -4.81 12.87 24.90
CA CYS A 276 -3.39 12.96 25.26
C CYS A 276 -2.55 12.08 24.31
N ASN A 277 -1.59 12.68 23.61
CA ASN A 277 -0.55 11.99 22.84
C ASN A 277 0.67 11.77 23.75
N TYR A 278 1.08 10.51 23.91
CA TYR A 278 2.25 10.14 24.74
C TYR A 278 3.52 9.90 23.92
N ARG A 279 3.45 10.04 22.59
CA ARG A 279 4.51 9.66 21.64
C ARG A 279 5.39 10.83 21.25
N SER A 280 4.78 11.91 20.77
CA SER A 280 5.45 12.97 20.00
C SER A 280 5.65 14.23 20.85
N THR A 281 6.65 15.02 20.50
CA THR A 281 6.89 16.37 21.06
C THR A 281 5.80 17.36 20.65
N LYS A 282 5.71 18.49 21.36
CA LYS A 282 4.68 19.51 21.06
C LYS A 282 4.81 20.09 19.66
N ALA A 283 6.04 20.37 19.21
CA ALA A 283 6.28 20.89 17.87
C ALA A 283 5.70 19.99 16.75
N ILE A 284 5.85 18.67 16.89
CA ILE A 284 5.32 17.70 15.93
C ILE A 284 3.79 17.62 16.01
N VAL A 285 3.25 17.57 17.23
CA VAL A 285 1.79 17.53 17.46
C VAL A 285 1.11 18.74 16.82
N GLU A 286 1.60 19.96 17.10
CA GLU A 286 1.02 21.19 16.56
C GLU A 286 1.15 21.28 15.04
N ALA A 287 2.29 20.90 14.46
CA ALA A 287 2.44 20.86 13.01
C ALA A 287 1.46 19.85 12.36
N SER A 288 1.31 18.66 12.93
CA SER A 288 0.40 17.63 12.41
C SER A 288 -1.07 18.07 12.49
N LYS A 289 -1.46 18.81 13.54
CA LYS A 289 -2.81 19.39 13.69
C LYS A 289 -3.14 20.38 12.59
N LYS A 290 -2.20 21.26 12.23
CA LYS A 290 -2.39 22.25 11.14
C LYS A 290 -2.67 21.58 9.80
N VAL A 291 -1.98 20.47 9.52
CA VAL A 291 -2.19 19.68 8.30
C VAL A 291 -3.55 19.00 8.33
N ILE A 292 -3.81 18.13 9.31
CA ILE A 292 -5.04 17.33 9.33
C ILE A 292 -6.31 18.18 9.52
N GLY A 293 -6.18 19.35 10.15
CA GLY A 293 -7.27 20.31 10.33
C GLY A 293 -7.84 20.87 9.02
N LYS A 294 -7.19 20.64 7.88
CA LYS A 294 -7.71 21.01 6.54
C LYS A 294 -8.67 20.00 5.95
N ASN A 295 -8.77 18.78 6.51
CA ASN A 295 -9.80 17.82 6.11
C ASN A 295 -11.16 18.22 6.69
N LYS A 296 -12.22 18.07 5.89
CA LYS A 296 -13.60 18.38 6.25
C LYS A 296 -14.33 17.16 6.81
N ASN A 297 -14.15 15.98 6.21
CA ASN A 297 -14.83 14.76 6.65
C ASN A 297 -14.08 14.06 7.78
N ARG A 298 -14.14 14.65 8.97
CA ARG A 298 -13.51 14.12 10.19
C ARG A 298 -14.29 14.48 11.45
N TYR A 299 -14.04 13.77 12.53
CA TYR A 299 -14.42 14.26 13.86
C TYR A 299 -13.48 15.42 14.25
N PRO A 300 -14.02 16.60 14.62
CA PRO A 300 -13.21 17.65 15.20
C PRO A 300 -12.71 17.18 16.56
N LYS A 301 -11.41 16.86 16.62
CA LYS A 301 -10.74 16.37 17.82
C LYS A 301 -9.59 17.30 18.14
N GLU A 302 -9.58 17.81 19.36
CA GLU A 302 -8.43 18.47 19.96
C GLU A 302 -7.60 17.44 20.71
N PHE A 303 -6.32 17.37 20.39
CA PHE A 303 -5.34 16.56 21.11
C PHE A 303 -4.13 17.40 21.49
N PHE A 304 -3.45 16.98 22.55
CA PHE A 304 -2.31 17.67 23.14
C PHE A 304 -1.26 16.65 23.62
N THR A 305 -0.05 17.12 23.89
CA THR A 305 1.01 16.32 24.52
C THR A 305 1.61 17.08 25.69
N ASP A 306 1.96 16.34 26.73
CA ASP A 306 2.73 16.86 27.87
C ASP A 306 4.23 16.56 27.74
N ASN A 307 4.64 16.00 26.61
CA ASN A 307 6.05 15.88 26.27
C ASN A 307 6.68 17.28 26.15
N GLU A 308 8.01 17.30 26.12
CA GLU A 308 8.76 18.53 25.90
C GLU A 308 8.36 19.23 24.58
N GLU A 309 8.72 20.50 24.46
CA GLU A 309 8.48 21.28 23.25
C GLU A 309 9.09 20.59 22.02
N GLY A 310 10.29 20.05 22.20
CA GLY A 310 11.06 19.37 21.16
C GLY A 310 11.75 20.34 20.21
N LYS A 311 12.46 19.78 19.23
CA LYS A 311 13.02 20.56 18.12
C LYS A 311 11.88 20.99 17.18
N PRO A 312 11.95 22.19 16.58
CA PRO A 312 11.02 22.58 15.52
C PRO A 312 11.02 21.58 14.38
N VAL A 313 9.87 21.39 13.74
CA VAL A 313 9.78 20.62 12.49
C VAL A 313 10.64 21.30 11.43
N VAL A 314 11.58 20.55 10.85
CA VAL A 314 12.49 21.08 9.84
C VAL A 314 11.85 20.91 8.48
N ILE A 315 11.50 22.02 7.84
CA ILE A 315 10.97 22.05 6.48
C ILE A 315 12.04 22.65 5.58
N ARG A 316 12.51 21.92 4.57
CA ARG A 316 13.64 22.35 3.75
C ARG A 316 13.40 22.12 2.26
N GLU A 317 13.63 23.19 1.50
CA GLU A 317 13.69 23.19 0.04
C GLU A 317 15.12 22.88 -0.43
N PHE A 318 15.24 22.09 -1.49
CA PHE A 318 16.48 21.79 -2.20
C PHE A 318 16.39 22.20 -3.68
N GLU A 319 17.52 22.42 -4.34
CA GLU A 319 17.51 22.75 -5.78
C GLU A 319 17.09 21.53 -6.61
N ASP A 320 17.58 20.34 -6.25
CA ASP A 320 17.22 19.07 -6.89
C ASP A 320 17.06 17.92 -5.88
N GLY A 321 16.53 16.79 -6.35
CA GLY A 321 16.36 15.58 -5.53
C GLY A 321 17.67 14.95 -5.06
N LYS A 322 18.79 15.18 -5.75
CA LYS A 322 20.09 14.61 -5.35
C LYS A 322 20.64 15.33 -4.11
N GLU A 323 20.48 16.65 -4.04
CA GLU A 323 20.81 17.42 -2.83
C GLU A 323 19.98 16.99 -1.63
N GLU A 324 18.70 16.68 -1.83
CA GLU A 324 17.78 16.15 -0.82
C GLU A 324 18.32 14.81 -0.23
N GLU A 325 18.66 13.87 -1.10
CA GLU A 325 19.21 12.56 -0.72
C GLU A 325 20.55 12.68 0.04
N LEU A 326 21.45 13.53 -0.46
CA LEU A 326 22.75 13.78 0.17
C LEU A 326 22.57 14.41 1.55
N PHE A 327 21.61 15.31 1.73
CA PHE A 327 21.29 15.91 3.02
C PHE A 327 20.83 14.86 4.04
N VAL A 328 19.92 13.96 3.64
CA VAL A 328 19.47 12.86 4.52
C VAL A 328 20.64 11.97 4.92
N LYS A 329 21.50 11.60 3.97
CA LYS A 329 22.71 10.84 4.24
C LYS A 329 23.61 11.54 5.28
N GLU A 330 23.84 12.84 5.16
CA GLU A 330 24.67 13.59 6.11
C GLU A 330 24.00 13.67 7.51
N CYS A 331 22.68 13.85 7.58
CA CYS A 331 21.96 13.83 8.84
C CYS A 331 22.04 12.47 9.55
N ILE A 332 21.94 11.37 8.80
CA ILE A 332 22.08 10.02 9.35
C ILE A 332 23.50 9.80 9.91
N LYS A 333 24.53 10.18 9.16
CA LYS A 333 25.93 10.08 9.62
C LYS A 333 26.20 10.91 10.87
N LYS A 334 25.72 12.15 10.89
CA LYS A 334 25.86 13.04 12.06
C LYS A 334 25.17 12.46 13.29
N ALA A 335 23.95 11.95 13.14
CA ALA A 335 23.22 11.37 14.25
C ALA A 335 23.89 10.12 14.82
N LEU A 336 24.49 9.30 13.96
CA LEU A 336 25.27 8.16 14.42
C LEU A 336 26.50 8.61 15.23
N GLN A 337 27.19 9.67 14.78
CA GLN A 337 28.31 10.28 15.55
C GLN A 337 27.86 10.82 16.91
N GLU A 338 26.61 11.28 17.01
CA GLU A 338 25.96 11.73 18.26
C GLU A 338 25.40 10.56 19.10
N GLY A 339 25.61 9.31 18.69
CA GLY A 339 25.21 8.11 19.43
C GLY A 339 23.75 7.66 19.22
N CYS A 340 23.05 8.20 18.22
CA CYS A 340 21.71 7.75 17.86
C CYS A 340 21.78 6.46 17.02
N PRO A 341 21.12 5.36 17.43
CA PRO A 341 21.05 4.14 16.63
C PRO A 341 20.34 4.36 15.29
N TYR A 342 20.69 3.57 14.28
CA TYR A 342 20.02 3.62 12.97
C TYR A 342 18.54 3.23 13.06
N GLU A 343 18.22 2.29 13.95
CA GLU A 343 16.88 1.73 14.16
C GLU A 343 15.87 2.77 14.67
N GLU A 344 16.36 3.90 15.18
CA GLU A 344 15.58 5.04 15.64
C GLU A 344 15.29 6.07 14.54
N THR A 345 15.69 5.77 13.29
CA THR A 345 15.46 6.63 12.12
C THR A 345 14.60 5.92 11.09
N ALA A 346 13.61 6.64 10.55
CA ALA A 346 12.85 6.23 9.38
C ALA A 346 12.90 7.28 8.25
N ILE A 347 12.92 6.79 7.01
CA ILE A 347 12.79 7.60 5.79
C ILE A 347 11.55 7.12 5.06
N LEU A 348 10.61 8.04 4.84
CA LEU A 348 9.29 7.75 4.31
C LEU A 348 9.07 8.45 2.97
N TYR A 349 8.46 7.71 2.07
CA TYR A 349 8.15 8.14 0.70
C TYR A 349 6.71 7.73 0.32
N ARG A 350 6.20 8.29 -0.78
CA ARG A 350 4.85 7.97 -1.25
C ARG A 350 4.78 6.64 -2.00
N THR A 351 5.72 6.37 -2.88
CA THR A 351 5.76 5.21 -3.80
C THR A 351 7.11 4.51 -3.73
N ASN A 352 7.14 3.19 -3.94
CA ASN A 352 8.41 2.44 -3.89
C ASN A 352 9.44 2.94 -4.91
N LEU A 353 9.01 3.44 -6.07
CA LEU A 353 9.90 4.01 -7.08
C LEU A 353 10.63 5.26 -6.55
N GLY A 354 9.93 6.15 -5.82
CA GLY A 354 10.54 7.33 -5.22
C GLY A 354 11.67 7.04 -4.23
N ALA A 355 11.74 5.84 -3.66
CA ALA A 355 12.82 5.44 -2.75
C ALA A 355 14.12 5.05 -3.46
N ARG A 356 14.10 4.88 -4.79
CA ARG A 356 15.16 4.20 -5.53
C ARG A 356 16.51 4.91 -5.42
N PHE A 357 16.58 6.19 -5.78
CA PHE A 357 17.83 6.96 -5.80
C PHE A 357 18.40 7.14 -4.39
N LEU A 358 17.53 7.34 -3.38
CA LEU A 358 17.92 7.29 -1.98
C LEU A 358 18.54 5.94 -1.61
N VAL A 359 17.92 4.81 -2.01
CA VAL A 359 18.47 3.47 -1.73
C VAL A 359 19.83 3.28 -2.41
N GLU A 360 19.98 3.72 -3.66
CA GLU A 360 21.29 3.75 -4.34
C GLU A 360 22.33 4.53 -3.54
N THR A 361 21.98 5.74 -3.07
CA THR A 361 22.81 6.57 -2.20
C THR A 361 23.18 5.85 -0.89
N LEU A 362 22.22 5.25 -0.19
CA LEU A 362 22.50 4.50 1.05
C LEU A 362 23.45 3.32 0.81
N MET A 363 23.30 2.62 -0.32
CA MET A 363 24.16 1.50 -0.71
C MET A 363 25.58 1.97 -1.06
N GLU A 364 25.71 3.05 -1.84
CA GLU A 364 26.99 3.65 -2.22
C GLU A 364 27.81 4.06 -0.98
N TYR A 365 27.14 4.67 0.00
CA TYR A 365 27.77 5.12 1.24
C TYR A 365 27.79 4.06 2.36
N GLN A 366 27.42 2.82 2.05
CA GLN A 366 27.43 1.68 2.99
C GLN A 366 26.63 1.95 4.28
N ILE A 367 25.52 2.69 4.18
CA ILE A 367 24.62 2.93 5.31
C ILE A 367 23.67 1.73 5.44
N PRO A 368 23.63 1.04 6.59
CA PRO A 368 22.70 -0.07 6.81
C PRO A 368 21.25 0.41 6.78
N PHE A 369 20.40 -0.27 6.03
CA PHE A 369 18.97 0.01 5.98
C PHE A 369 18.12 -1.26 5.83
N GLN A 370 16.91 -1.18 6.36
CA GLN A 370 15.87 -2.19 6.21
C GLN A 370 14.67 -1.61 5.43
N MET A 371 14.15 -2.39 4.49
CA MET A 371 12.95 -2.05 3.74
C MET A 371 11.76 -2.82 4.30
N ARG A 372 10.61 -2.17 4.46
CA ARG A 372 9.35 -2.87 4.76
C ARG A 372 8.63 -3.35 3.51
N ASP A 373 8.83 -2.62 2.42
CA ASP A 373 8.25 -2.87 1.12
C ASP A 373 9.32 -3.44 0.18
N ALA A 374 8.95 -4.39 -0.67
CA ALA A 374 9.87 -4.87 -1.69
C ALA A 374 10.14 -3.73 -2.68
N LEU A 375 11.39 -3.26 -2.74
CA LEU A 375 11.78 -2.26 -3.74
C LEU A 375 11.70 -2.90 -5.12
N PRO A 376 10.86 -2.40 -6.04
CA PRO A 376 10.87 -2.87 -7.41
C PRO A 376 12.21 -2.49 -8.03
N ASN A 377 12.87 -3.46 -8.67
CA ASN A 377 14.04 -3.16 -9.47
C ASN A 377 13.55 -2.54 -10.80
N LEU A 378 13.86 -1.26 -11.04
CA LEU A 378 13.49 -0.58 -12.28
C LEU A 378 13.90 -1.40 -13.51
N TYR A 379 15.10 -1.99 -13.49
CA TYR A 379 15.64 -2.73 -14.63
C TYR A 379 14.94 -4.07 -14.88
N GLU A 380 14.16 -4.56 -13.91
CA GLU A 380 13.29 -5.73 -14.08
C GLU A 380 11.87 -5.35 -14.54
N HIS A 381 11.52 -4.06 -14.53
CA HIS A 381 10.25 -3.58 -15.07
C HIS A 381 10.13 -3.89 -16.57
N TRP A 382 8.93 -4.22 -17.05
CA TRP A 382 8.72 -4.67 -18.43
C TRP A 382 9.11 -3.60 -19.47
N ILE A 383 8.82 -2.33 -19.21
CA ILE A 383 9.26 -1.19 -20.03
C ILE A 383 10.79 -1.17 -20.15
N SER A 384 11.49 -1.23 -19.02
CA SER A 384 12.94 -1.25 -18.98
C SER A 384 13.52 -2.45 -19.71
N ARG A 385 12.91 -3.63 -19.55
CA ARG A 385 13.29 -4.83 -20.30
C ARG A 385 13.12 -4.62 -21.80
N ASN A 386 12.04 -4.00 -22.27
CA ASN A 386 11.84 -3.73 -23.69
C ASN A 386 12.89 -2.75 -24.24
N VAL A 387 13.19 -1.67 -23.52
CA VAL A 387 14.25 -0.72 -23.89
C VAL A 387 15.63 -1.40 -23.92
N ILE A 388 15.94 -2.22 -22.91
CA ILE A 388 17.18 -3.00 -22.86
C ILE A 388 17.23 -4.01 -24.01
N SER A 389 16.12 -4.68 -24.36
CA SER A 389 16.03 -5.59 -25.51
C SER A 389 16.34 -4.87 -26.82
N TYR A 390 15.81 -3.66 -27.03
CA TYR A 390 16.17 -2.83 -28.19
C TYR A 390 17.68 -2.58 -28.28
N ILE A 391 18.32 -2.22 -27.17
CA ILE A 391 19.77 -1.96 -27.11
C ILE A 391 20.56 -3.25 -27.38
N LYS A 392 20.18 -4.39 -26.81
CA LYS A 392 20.84 -5.68 -27.07
C LYS A 392 20.76 -6.07 -28.55
N LEU A 393 19.59 -5.92 -29.17
CA LEU A 393 19.43 -6.15 -30.61
C LEU A 393 20.31 -5.21 -31.44
N ALA A 394 20.43 -3.94 -31.05
CA ALA A 394 21.33 -2.98 -31.69
C ALA A 394 22.82 -3.35 -31.53
N GLN A 395 23.20 -3.96 -30.41
CA GLN A 395 24.55 -4.47 -30.16
C GLN A 395 24.86 -5.78 -30.91
N GLY A 396 23.88 -6.38 -31.59
CA GLY A 396 24.07 -7.57 -32.41
C GLY A 396 23.45 -8.84 -31.84
N ASP A 397 22.74 -8.78 -30.71
CA ASP A 397 21.92 -9.90 -30.26
C ASP A 397 20.85 -10.18 -31.34
N ARG A 398 20.72 -11.44 -31.74
CA ARG A 398 19.72 -11.90 -32.71
C ARG A 398 18.82 -12.97 -32.11
N SER A 399 18.85 -13.16 -30.79
CA SER A 399 18.04 -14.17 -30.14
C SER A 399 16.56 -13.89 -30.31
N ARG A 400 15.80 -14.95 -30.60
CA ARG A 400 14.35 -14.92 -30.69
C ARG A 400 13.71 -14.33 -29.42
N ARG A 401 14.29 -14.62 -28.25
CA ARG A 401 13.82 -14.11 -26.96
C ARG A 401 13.79 -12.58 -26.92
N GLU A 402 14.89 -11.92 -27.27
CA GLU A 402 14.96 -10.45 -27.25
C GLU A 402 14.09 -9.85 -28.35
N PHE A 403 14.03 -10.48 -29.53
CA PHE A 403 13.19 -10.00 -30.62
C PHE A 403 11.68 -10.05 -30.28
N LEU A 404 11.20 -11.13 -29.66
CA LEU A 404 9.81 -11.26 -29.20
C LEU A 404 9.39 -10.17 -28.20
N GLN A 405 10.34 -9.61 -27.45
CA GLN A 405 10.08 -8.51 -26.51
C GLN A 405 9.74 -7.19 -27.21
N VAL A 406 10.19 -6.98 -28.45
CA VAL A 406 10.09 -5.64 -29.08
C VAL A 406 9.54 -5.63 -30.50
N MET A 407 9.39 -6.80 -31.14
CA MET A 407 8.93 -6.94 -32.53
C MET A 407 7.68 -6.11 -32.85
N ASN A 408 6.76 -5.97 -31.89
CA ASN A 408 5.51 -5.22 -32.04
C ASN A 408 5.35 -4.13 -30.96
N ARG A 409 6.45 -3.52 -30.50
CA ARG A 409 6.44 -2.40 -29.53
C ARG A 409 7.26 -1.20 -30.03
N PRO A 410 6.79 -0.39 -30.99
CA PRO A 410 5.41 -0.25 -31.45
C PRO A 410 4.93 -1.34 -32.43
N ASN A 411 3.61 -1.42 -32.63
CA ASN A 411 2.98 -2.50 -33.39
C ASN A 411 3.41 -2.48 -34.87
N ARG A 412 4.21 -3.48 -35.26
CA ARG A 412 4.67 -3.66 -36.65
C ARG A 412 3.91 -4.75 -37.39
N TYR A 413 3.02 -5.48 -36.69
CA TYR A 413 2.22 -6.59 -37.20
C TYR A 413 3.06 -7.81 -37.61
N ILE A 414 4.26 -7.95 -37.04
CA ILE A 414 5.08 -9.15 -37.24
C ILE A 414 4.38 -10.32 -36.52
N SER A 415 4.03 -11.37 -37.25
CA SER A 415 3.54 -12.64 -36.71
C SER A 415 4.64 -13.39 -35.97
N ARG A 416 4.27 -14.11 -34.91
CA ARG A 416 5.19 -15.02 -34.20
C ARG A 416 5.62 -16.22 -35.05
N GLU A 417 4.82 -16.59 -36.04
CA GLU A 417 5.11 -17.65 -37.01
C GLU A 417 6.26 -17.26 -37.96
N ALA A 418 6.58 -15.97 -38.08
CA ALA A 418 7.75 -15.52 -38.83
C ALA A 418 9.08 -15.73 -38.07
N LEU A 419 9.01 -16.27 -36.85
CA LEU A 419 10.13 -16.43 -35.91
C LEU A 419 10.23 -17.89 -35.46
N ASP A 420 10.50 -18.80 -36.40
CA ASP A 420 10.59 -20.24 -36.09
C ASP A 420 11.95 -20.63 -35.50
N ASP A 421 13.02 -19.92 -35.86
CA ASP A 421 14.37 -20.21 -35.41
C ASP A 421 14.73 -19.56 -34.06
N ALA A 422 15.72 -20.12 -33.39
CA ALA A 422 16.28 -19.57 -32.15
C ALA A 422 16.93 -18.19 -32.36
N THR A 423 17.35 -17.88 -33.58
CA THR A 423 17.91 -16.59 -33.99
C THR A 423 17.12 -15.99 -35.14
N VAL A 424 16.91 -14.68 -35.10
CA VAL A 424 16.12 -13.93 -36.07
C VAL A 424 17.04 -13.35 -37.15
N SER A 425 16.70 -13.61 -38.41
CA SER A 425 17.33 -12.99 -39.58
C SER A 425 16.38 -11.96 -40.18
N PHE A 426 16.85 -10.72 -40.38
CA PHE A 426 16.07 -9.69 -41.09
C PHE A 426 15.79 -10.09 -42.53
N GLU A 427 16.73 -10.77 -43.18
CA GLU A 427 16.53 -11.34 -44.52
C GLU A 427 15.48 -12.46 -44.50
N GLY A 428 15.52 -13.32 -43.47
CA GLY A 428 14.50 -14.36 -43.28
C GLY A 428 13.11 -13.77 -43.05
N LEU A 429 13.00 -12.67 -42.31
CA LEU A 429 11.75 -11.94 -42.14
C LEU A 429 11.25 -11.34 -43.46
N ARG A 430 12.13 -10.69 -44.24
CA ARG A 430 11.77 -10.17 -45.56
C ARG A 430 11.26 -11.27 -46.48
N TRP A 431 11.92 -12.43 -46.47
CA TRP A 431 11.50 -13.59 -47.25
C TRP A 431 10.12 -14.13 -46.81
N PHE A 432 9.87 -14.23 -45.50
CA PHE A 432 8.57 -14.66 -44.98
C PHE A 432 7.41 -13.74 -45.41
N TYR A 433 7.68 -12.44 -45.53
CA TYR A 433 6.70 -11.43 -45.96
C TYR A 433 6.81 -11.03 -47.44
N GLU A 434 7.43 -11.86 -48.27
CA GLU A 434 7.55 -11.60 -49.71
C GLU A 434 6.18 -11.27 -50.33
N GLY A 435 6.14 -10.22 -51.16
CA GLY A 435 4.91 -9.71 -51.77
C GLY A 435 4.06 -8.81 -50.87
N LYS A 436 4.50 -8.49 -49.64
CA LYS A 436 3.88 -7.48 -48.76
C LYS A 436 4.86 -6.33 -48.51
N ASP A 437 5.04 -5.46 -49.50
CA ASP A 437 6.03 -4.37 -49.49
C ASP A 437 5.96 -3.52 -48.21
N TRP A 438 4.76 -3.13 -47.77
CA TRP A 438 4.56 -2.37 -46.54
C TRP A 438 5.13 -3.04 -45.28
N MET A 439 5.22 -4.37 -45.27
CA MET A 439 5.75 -5.14 -44.16
C MET A 439 7.28 -5.20 -44.23
N CYS A 440 7.84 -5.37 -45.43
CA CYS A 440 9.27 -5.27 -45.68
C CYS A 440 9.79 -3.88 -45.29
N ASP A 441 9.10 -2.81 -45.67
CA ASP A 441 9.45 -1.42 -45.29
C ASP A 441 9.54 -1.24 -43.77
N ARG A 442 8.65 -1.89 -43.01
CA ARG A 442 8.66 -1.85 -41.53
C ARG A 442 9.82 -2.64 -40.93
N ILE A 443 10.19 -3.75 -41.56
CA ILE A 443 11.32 -4.58 -41.15
C ILE A 443 12.62 -3.81 -41.42
N ASP A 444 12.74 -3.18 -42.58
CA ASP A 444 13.88 -2.35 -42.97
C ASP A 444 14.02 -1.14 -42.04
N LYS A 445 12.90 -0.45 -41.75
CA LYS A 445 12.90 0.65 -40.79
C LYS A 445 13.37 0.21 -39.39
N LEU A 446 12.95 -0.97 -38.92
CA LEU A 446 13.43 -1.52 -37.65
C LEU A 446 14.94 -1.80 -37.70
N GLU A 447 15.45 -2.37 -38.80
CA GLU A 447 16.88 -2.63 -38.98
C GLU A 447 17.72 -1.34 -39.00
N GLU A 448 17.21 -0.28 -39.64
CA GLU A 448 17.79 1.06 -39.64
C GLU A 448 17.83 1.69 -38.23
N ASP A 449 16.72 1.58 -37.49
CA ASP A 449 16.64 2.10 -36.12
C ASP A 449 17.64 1.40 -35.20
N LEU A 450 17.78 0.08 -35.30
CA LEU A 450 18.79 -0.67 -34.54
C LEU A 450 20.22 -0.25 -34.91
N THR A 451 20.47 0.02 -36.19
CA THR A 451 21.78 0.49 -36.67
C THR A 451 22.10 1.89 -36.11
N THR A 452 21.09 2.75 -36.00
CA THR A 452 21.20 4.08 -35.41
C THR A 452 21.51 4.00 -33.92
N LEU A 453 20.75 3.19 -33.18
CA LEU A 453 20.94 2.98 -31.73
C LEU A 453 22.35 2.53 -31.37
N LYS A 454 22.97 1.68 -32.21
CA LYS A 454 24.33 1.14 -31.98
C LYS A 454 25.39 2.22 -31.76
N ARG A 455 25.18 3.44 -32.30
CA ARG A 455 26.16 4.55 -32.26
C ARG A 455 25.88 5.57 -31.16
N MET A 456 24.82 5.39 -30.38
CA MET A 456 24.38 6.34 -29.37
C MET A 456 24.95 6.02 -27.98
N THR A 457 24.98 7.02 -27.10
CA THR A 457 25.15 6.80 -25.66
C THR A 457 23.89 6.13 -25.08
N PRO A 458 23.97 5.47 -23.91
CA PRO A 458 22.80 4.92 -23.21
C PRO A 458 21.62 5.89 -23.11
N TYR A 459 21.86 7.09 -22.56
CA TYR A 459 20.84 8.14 -22.46
C TYR A 459 20.24 8.52 -23.83
N GLY A 460 21.08 8.71 -24.85
CA GLY A 460 20.64 9.06 -26.21
C GLY A 460 19.81 7.95 -26.85
N ALA A 461 20.21 6.70 -26.67
CA ALA A 461 19.52 5.52 -27.20
C ALA A 461 18.12 5.37 -26.58
N ILE A 462 17.99 5.55 -25.27
CA ILE A 462 16.68 5.50 -24.58
C ILE A 462 15.76 6.58 -25.13
N ASN A 463 16.23 7.82 -25.26
CA ASN A 463 15.42 8.90 -25.83
C ASN A 463 15.08 8.68 -27.31
N TYR A 464 15.97 8.08 -28.11
CA TYR A 464 15.63 7.67 -29.48
C TYR A 464 14.58 6.55 -29.51
N ILE A 465 14.62 5.59 -28.58
CA ILE A 465 13.57 4.57 -28.46
C ILE A 465 12.23 5.22 -28.10
N ARG A 466 12.23 6.15 -27.15
CA ARG A 466 11.03 6.89 -26.71
C ARG A 466 10.35 7.62 -27.85
N TYR A 467 11.10 8.51 -28.52
CA TYR A 467 10.55 9.46 -29.48
C TYR A 467 10.76 9.08 -30.94
N GLY A 468 11.94 8.57 -31.30
CA GLY A 468 12.30 8.23 -32.68
C GLY A 468 11.66 6.93 -33.17
N ILE A 469 11.72 5.88 -32.34
CA ILE A 469 11.07 4.59 -32.63
C ILE A 469 9.56 4.65 -32.37
N GLY A 470 9.09 5.60 -31.55
CA GLY A 470 7.66 5.73 -31.20
C GLY A 470 7.22 4.82 -30.06
N TYR A 471 8.11 4.52 -29.10
CA TYR A 471 7.75 3.69 -27.95
C TYR A 471 6.76 4.38 -27.01
N GLU A 472 6.80 5.72 -26.87
CA GLU A 472 5.82 6.45 -26.06
C GLU A 472 4.41 6.40 -26.65
N GLU A 473 4.28 6.49 -27.97
CA GLU A 473 2.98 6.34 -28.65
C GLU A 473 2.38 4.94 -28.39
N TYR A 474 3.23 3.92 -28.42
CA TYR A 474 2.85 2.57 -28.04
C TYR A 474 2.37 2.47 -26.59
N LEU A 475 3.03 3.14 -25.65
CA LEU A 475 2.61 3.17 -24.25
C LEU A 475 1.29 3.93 -24.07
N LYS A 476 1.07 5.00 -24.83
CA LYS A 476 -0.19 5.74 -24.83
C LYS A 476 -1.36 4.86 -25.29
N ASP A 477 -1.18 4.10 -26.37
CA ASP A 477 -2.18 3.15 -26.86
C ASP A 477 -2.43 2.03 -25.83
N TYR A 478 -1.36 1.50 -25.23
CA TYR A 478 -1.46 0.50 -24.18
C TYR A 478 -2.21 1.01 -22.96
N ALA A 479 -1.86 2.21 -22.46
CA ALA A 479 -2.49 2.87 -21.34
C ALA A 479 -3.98 3.09 -21.60
N SER A 480 -4.34 3.56 -22.80
CA SER A 480 -5.75 3.73 -23.20
C SER A 480 -6.51 2.40 -23.19
N TYR A 481 -5.97 1.35 -23.82
CA TYR A 481 -6.59 0.02 -23.85
C TYR A 481 -6.78 -0.57 -22.44
N ARG A 482 -5.81 -0.36 -21.55
CA ARG A 482 -5.83 -0.84 -20.17
C ARG A 482 -6.48 0.12 -19.18
N LYS A 483 -6.96 1.29 -19.63
CA LYS A 483 -7.52 2.37 -18.81
C LYS A 483 -6.57 2.86 -17.69
N ILE A 484 -5.26 2.81 -17.94
CA ILE A 484 -4.20 3.29 -17.03
C ILE A 484 -3.86 4.74 -17.40
N LYS A 485 -3.36 5.53 -16.44
CA LYS A 485 -2.77 6.84 -16.76
C LYS A 485 -1.44 6.64 -17.46
N VAL A 486 -1.27 7.28 -18.62
CA VAL A 486 -0.03 7.16 -19.40
C VAL A 486 1.17 7.75 -18.64
N ASP A 487 0.94 8.76 -17.80
CA ASP A 487 1.99 9.43 -17.03
C ASP A 487 2.77 8.47 -16.13
N ASP A 488 2.11 7.46 -15.54
CA ASP A 488 2.79 6.43 -14.73
C ASP A 488 3.80 5.63 -15.56
N LEU A 489 3.47 5.34 -16.82
CA LEU A 489 4.36 4.57 -17.71
C LEU A 489 5.50 5.44 -18.25
N TYR A 490 5.24 6.74 -18.43
CA TYR A 490 6.26 7.71 -18.81
C TYR A 490 7.24 7.99 -17.67
N GLU A 491 6.79 7.99 -16.42
CA GLU A 491 7.66 8.11 -15.24
C GLU A 491 8.71 6.99 -15.22
N VAL A 492 8.32 5.75 -15.51
CA VAL A 492 9.27 4.62 -15.61
C VAL A 492 10.30 4.83 -16.72
N LEU A 493 9.89 5.32 -17.90
CA LEU A 493 10.83 5.62 -18.98
C LEU A 493 11.80 6.74 -18.62
N GLU A 494 11.31 7.75 -17.92
CA GLU A 494 12.10 8.89 -17.48
C GLU A 494 13.12 8.48 -16.41
N GLU A 495 12.72 7.69 -15.41
CA GLU A 495 13.65 7.11 -14.44
C GLU A 495 14.72 6.23 -15.10
N LEU A 496 14.35 5.48 -16.14
CA LEU A 496 15.29 4.66 -16.89
C LEU A 496 16.29 5.50 -17.69
N ALA A 497 15.80 6.58 -18.31
CA ALA A 497 16.64 7.53 -19.02
C ALA A 497 17.62 8.19 -18.04
N GLU A 498 17.12 8.70 -16.91
CA GLU A 498 17.98 9.36 -15.91
C GLU A 498 19.03 8.41 -15.35
N SER A 499 18.68 7.15 -15.08
CA SER A 499 19.66 6.16 -14.60
C SER A 499 20.70 5.77 -15.66
N ALA A 500 20.57 6.23 -16.90
CA ALA A 500 21.54 6.06 -17.97
C ALA A 500 22.35 7.34 -18.26
N LYS A 501 22.02 8.46 -17.61
CA LYS A 501 22.72 9.74 -17.75
C LYS A 501 24.14 9.61 -17.21
N GLY A 502 25.12 10.18 -17.92
CA GLY A 502 26.54 10.12 -17.55
C GLY A 502 27.32 8.90 -18.02
N TYR A 503 26.67 7.80 -18.42
CA TYR A 503 27.35 6.64 -19.00
C TYR A 503 27.74 6.89 -20.47
N LYS A 504 28.95 6.49 -20.86
CA LYS A 504 29.47 6.71 -22.23
C LYS A 504 29.22 5.53 -23.15
N SER A 505 29.12 4.32 -22.60
CA SER A 505 28.87 3.10 -23.37
C SER A 505 27.80 2.22 -22.73
N PHE A 506 27.14 1.41 -23.55
CA PHE A 506 26.18 0.40 -23.05
C PHE A 506 26.83 -0.62 -22.10
N GLY A 507 28.12 -0.95 -22.30
CA GLY A 507 28.84 -1.89 -21.44
C GLY A 507 28.98 -1.38 -20.00
N GLU A 508 29.35 -0.11 -19.82
CA GLU A 508 29.43 0.53 -18.50
C GLU A 508 28.07 0.54 -17.81
N TRP A 509 27.02 0.92 -18.54
CA TRP A 509 25.67 0.99 -18.01
C TRP A 509 25.11 -0.39 -17.63
N PHE A 510 25.31 -1.41 -18.47
CA PHE A 510 24.89 -2.78 -18.16
C PHE A 510 25.66 -3.38 -16.98
N ALA A 511 26.95 -3.05 -16.81
CA ALA A 511 27.71 -3.43 -15.63
C ALA A 511 27.10 -2.84 -14.35
N HIS A 512 26.74 -1.55 -14.38
CA HIS A 512 26.04 -0.90 -13.27
C HIS A 512 24.68 -1.56 -12.98
N ILE A 513 23.87 -1.84 -14.02
CA ILE A 513 22.57 -2.53 -13.87
C ILE A 513 22.74 -3.88 -13.16
N SER A 514 23.75 -4.64 -13.57
CA SER A 514 24.04 -5.95 -12.98
C SER A 514 24.45 -5.83 -11.51
N ASP A 515 25.39 -4.93 -11.20
CA ASP A 515 25.88 -4.68 -9.84
C ASP A 515 24.74 -4.20 -8.91
N TYR A 516 23.94 -3.24 -9.37
CA TYR A 516 22.77 -2.76 -8.61
C TYR A 516 21.77 -3.89 -8.34
N THR A 517 21.43 -4.67 -9.37
CA THR A 517 20.48 -5.78 -9.24
C THR A 517 20.95 -6.85 -8.27
N GLU A 518 22.25 -7.17 -8.28
CA GLU A 518 22.86 -8.15 -7.38
C GLU A 518 22.86 -7.63 -5.94
N LYS A 519 23.34 -6.40 -5.71
CA LYS A 519 23.35 -5.80 -4.37
C LYS A 519 21.96 -5.66 -3.77
N LEU A 520 20.94 -5.32 -4.58
CA LEU A 520 19.55 -5.26 -4.11
C LEU A 520 19.04 -6.65 -3.66
N LYS A 521 19.39 -7.72 -4.39
CA LYS A 521 19.06 -9.11 -4.02
C LYS A 521 19.78 -9.56 -2.76
N GLU A 522 21.05 -9.20 -2.60
CA GLU A 522 21.81 -9.46 -1.37
C GLU A 522 21.21 -8.75 -0.17
N GLN A 523 20.81 -7.49 -0.33
CA GLN A 523 20.20 -6.70 0.73
C GLN A 523 18.86 -7.28 1.18
N ALA A 524 18.02 -7.72 0.25
CA ALA A 524 16.77 -8.40 0.57
C ALA A 524 17.00 -9.68 1.39
N LYS A 525 18.00 -10.49 1.03
CA LYS A 525 18.37 -11.70 1.79
C LYS A 525 18.90 -11.38 3.19
N LYS A 526 19.69 -10.31 3.33
CA LYS A 526 20.22 -9.89 4.65
C LYS A 526 19.10 -9.43 5.59
N GLN A 527 18.09 -8.73 5.07
CA GLN A 527 16.95 -8.24 5.87
C GLN A 527 16.10 -9.37 6.48
N ASP A 528 16.02 -10.53 5.83
CA ASP A 528 15.33 -11.71 6.37
C ASP A 528 16.06 -12.30 7.60
N ILE A 529 17.36 -12.04 7.74
CA ILE A 529 18.24 -12.60 8.77
C ILE A 529 18.52 -11.57 9.89
N GLU A 530 18.83 -10.33 9.53
CA GLU A 530 19.14 -9.24 10.47
C GLU A 530 18.32 -7.98 10.16
N LYS A 531 17.45 -7.59 11.10
CA LYS A 531 16.69 -6.33 11.05
C LYS A 531 17.46 -5.19 11.72
N LYS A 532 18.56 -4.77 11.09
CA LYS A 532 19.39 -3.64 11.55
C LYS A 532 19.44 -2.53 10.50
N GLY A 533 19.62 -1.30 10.95
CA GLY A 533 19.73 -0.14 10.06
C GLY A 533 18.49 0.76 10.01
N VAL A 534 18.61 1.81 9.19
CA VAL A 534 17.56 2.83 9.00
C VAL A 534 16.33 2.19 8.35
N THR A 535 15.15 2.54 8.82
CA THR A 535 13.91 2.02 8.23
C THR A 535 13.51 2.84 7.02
N VAL A 536 13.39 2.21 5.85
CA VAL A 536 12.97 2.84 4.60
C VAL A 536 11.63 2.21 4.19
N SER A 537 10.57 3.01 4.10
CA SER A 537 9.19 2.49 3.94
C SER A 537 8.27 3.48 3.24
N THR A 538 7.25 2.96 2.57
CA THR A 538 6.11 3.80 2.16
C THR A 538 5.38 4.36 3.38
N LEU A 539 4.68 5.48 3.19
CA LEU A 539 3.74 6.04 4.17
C LEU A 539 2.62 5.05 4.57
N HIS A 540 2.26 4.10 3.71
CA HIS A 540 1.23 3.10 4.00
C HIS A 540 1.74 1.99 4.94
N SER A 541 2.95 1.48 4.67
CA SER A 541 3.51 0.32 5.37
C SER A 541 4.14 0.65 6.73
N ILE A 542 4.33 1.94 7.02
CA ILE A 542 4.88 2.42 8.30
C ILE A 542 3.83 2.50 9.42
N LYS A 543 2.53 2.42 9.10
CA LYS A 543 1.45 2.57 10.08
C LYS A 543 1.63 1.58 11.24
N GLY A 544 1.48 2.10 12.46
CA GLY A 544 1.65 1.35 13.70
C GLY A 544 3.07 1.38 14.30
N LEU A 545 4.07 1.87 13.56
CA LEU A 545 5.42 2.08 14.08
C LEU A 545 5.62 3.50 14.62
N GLU A 546 6.79 3.74 15.23
CA GLU A 546 7.25 5.03 15.73
C GLU A 546 8.78 5.06 15.81
N PHE A 547 9.38 6.24 15.57
CA PHE A 547 10.82 6.45 15.48
C PHE A 547 11.19 7.78 16.11
N ASP A 548 12.38 7.89 16.73
CA ASP A 548 12.85 9.19 17.23
C ASP A 548 13.00 10.23 16.11
N ARG A 549 13.48 9.81 14.94
CA ARG A 549 13.62 10.67 13.76
C ARG A 549 12.86 10.12 12.55
N VAL A 550 12.13 11.00 11.87
CA VAL A 550 11.47 10.69 10.59
C VAL A 550 11.81 11.73 9.54
N PHE A 551 12.18 11.26 8.35
CA PHE A 551 12.27 12.05 7.13
C PHE A 551 11.06 11.75 6.24
N LEU A 552 10.32 12.78 5.85
CA LEU A 552 9.34 12.73 4.76
C LEU A 552 10.01 13.32 3.53
N MET A 553 10.31 12.45 2.55
CA MET A 553 10.95 12.80 1.29
C MET A 553 9.91 13.17 0.24
N ASP A 554 10.34 13.92 -0.77
CA ASP A 554 9.57 14.21 -1.98
C ASP A 554 8.20 14.85 -1.68
N VAL A 555 8.17 15.79 -0.75
CA VAL A 555 6.93 16.50 -0.33
C VAL A 555 6.59 17.60 -1.34
N ASN A 556 6.46 17.18 -2.59
CA ASN A 556 6.14 17.98 -3.77
C ASN A 556 4.75 17.66 -4.29
N GLU A 557 4.13 18.63 -4.95
CA GLU A 557 2.84 18.44 -5.61
C GLU A 557 2.93 17.36 -6.71
N GLY A 558 1.94 16.49 -6.80
CA GLY A 558 1.95 15.32 -7.70
C GLY A 558 2.61 14.06 -7.09
N THR A 559 3.49 14.22 -6.10
CA THR A 559 4.01 13.11 -5.28
C THR A 559 3.28 12.99 -3.96
N ILE A 560 3.14 14.08 -3.20
CA ILE A 560 2.33 14.17 -1.98
C ILE A 560 1.56 15.49 -2.04
N PRO A 561 0.24 15.51 -2.35
CA PRO A 561 -0.59 14.35 -2.68
C PRO A 561 -0.18 13.67 -3.99
N TYR A 562 -0.39 12.35 -4.06
CA TYR A 562 -0.14 11.61 -5.29
C TYR A 562 -1.07 12.06 -6.42
N HIS A 563 -0.55 12.25 -7.63
CA HIS A 563 -1.27 12.81 -8.78
C HIS A 563 -2.55 12.04 -9.21
N LYS A 564 -2.78 10.84 -8.69
CA LYS A 564 -4.05 10.08 -8.87
C LYS A 564 -5.18 10.56 -7.95
N ALA A 565 -4.85 11.26 -6.87
CA ALA A 565 -5.85 11.87 -6.00
C ALA A 565 -6.38 13.15 -6.64
N VAL A 566 -7.51 13.03 -7.34
CA VAL A 566 -8.15 14.17 -8.04
C VAL A 566 -9.40 14.65 -7.31
N SER A 567 -10.13 13.74 -6.66
CA SER A 567 -11.33 14.08 -5.89
C SER A 567 -10.97 14.64 -4.52
N ASP A 568 -11.85 15.49 -3.96
CA ASP A 568 -11.71 16.00 -2.59
C ASP A 568 -11.51 14.86 -1.58
N SER A 569 -12.28 13.77 -1.69
CA SER A 569 -12.13 12.60 -0.82
C SER A 569 -10.76 11.94 -0.93
N SER A 570 -10.22 11.79 -2.14
CA SER A 570 -8.89 11.22 -2.34
C SER A 570 -7.77 12.15 -1.86
N ILE A 571 -7.95 13.47 -1.98
CA ILE A 571 -7.01 14.44 -1.42
C ILE A 571 -7.02 14.40 0.11
N GLU A 572 -8.20 14.27 0.73
CA GLU A 572 -8.31 14.08 2.17
C GLU A 572 -7.63 12.78 2.65
N GLU A 573 -7.72 11.69 1.87
CA GLU A 573 -7.01 10.44 2.16
C GLU A 573 -5.48 10.62 2.06
N GLU A 574 -4.97 11.24 1.00
CA GLU A 574 -3.53 11.56 0.89
C GLU A 574 -3.06 12.45 2.04
N ARG A 575 -3.92 13.34 2.54
CA ARG A 575 -3.61 14.15 3.72
C ARG A 575 -3.56 13.34 5.01
N ARG A 576 -4.48 12.37 5.19
CA ARG A 576 -4.41 11.40 6.31
C ARG A 576 -3.12 10.58 6.23
N LEU A 577 -2.72 10.18 5.02
CA LEU A 577 -1.47 9.46 4.79
C LEU A 577 -0.24 10.29 5.19
N PHE A 578 -0.18 11.56 4.76
CA PHE A 578 0.88 12.48 5.16
C PHE A 578 0.89 12.72 6.68
N TYR A 579 -0.28 12.95 7.29
CA TYR A 579 -0.46 13.06 8.74
C TYR A 579 0.02 11.82 9.50
N VAL A 580 -0.29 10.61 9.00
CA VAL A 580 0.22 9.36 9.58
C VAL A 580 1.74 9.35 9.56
N GLY A 581 2.37 9.74 8.44
CA GLY A 581 3.82 9.89 8.32
C GLY A 581 4.42 10.83 9.37
N MET A 582 3.87 12.03 9.51
CA MET A 582 4.31 13.01 10.52
C MET A 582 4.23 12.44 11.94
N THR A 583 3.13 11.75 12.27
CA THR A 583 2.85 11.21 13.61
C THR A 583 3.60 9.90 13.93
N ARG A 584 4.47 9.45 13.03
CA ARG A 584 5.45 8.39 13.33
C ARG A 584 6.65 8.94 14.10
N ALA A 585 6.94 10.24 14.00
CA ALA A 585 8.06 10.88 14.67
C ALA A 585 7.79 11.09 16.17
N ARG A 586 8.75 10.72 17.02
CA ARG A 586 8.73 11.01 18.46
C ARG A 586 9.38 12.35 18.77
N LYS A 587 10.58 12.62 18.22
CA LYS A 587 11.42 13.77 18.62
C LYS A 587 11.74 14.72 17.48
N GLU A 588 12.09 14.20 16.31
CA GLU A 588 12.55 14.97 15.17
C GLU A 588 11.79 14.61 13.90
N LEU A 589 11.25 15.63 13.23
CA LEU A 589 10.54 15.49 11.96
C LEU A 589 11.18 16.42 10.92
N TYR A 590 11.56 15.82 9.80
CA TYR A 590 12.09 16.50 8.62
C TYR A 590 11.09 16.33 7.47
N ILE A 591 10.72 17.43 6.82
CA ILE A 591 9.83 17.48 5.67
C ILE A 591 10.63 18.12 4.54
N LEU A 592 10.96 17.34 3.53
CA LEU A 592 11.90 17.70 2.48
C LEU A 592 11.19 17.77 1.13
N TYR A 593 11.55 18.75 0.30
CA TYR A 593 11.03 18.90 -1.06
C TYR A 593 12.09 19.56 -1.94
N ALA A 594 12.04 19.30 -3.25
CA ALA A 594 12.98 19.84 -4.23
C ALA A 594 12.28 20.80 -5.21
N LYS A 595 13.02 21.74 -5.79
CA LYS A 595 12.53 22.61 -6.87
C LYS A 595 12.51 21.91 -8.22
N SER A 596 13.34 20.89 -8.40
CA SER A 596 13.41 20.16 -9.66
C SER A 596 13.75 18.69 -9.49
N ARG A 597 13.29 17.87 -10.44
CA ARG A 597 13.69 16.47 -10.59
C ARG A 597 13.66 16.10 -12.06
N HIS A 598 14.73 15.47 -12.55
CA HIS A 598 14.86 15.07 -13.96
C HIS A 598 14.63 16.24 -14.94
N ASP A 599 15.20 17.40 -14.63
CA ASP A 599 15.06 18.63 -15.42
C ASP A 599 13.60 19.17 -15.51
N LYS A 600 12.67 18.64 -14.70
CA LYS A 600 11.31 19.17 -14.51
C LYS A 600 11.23 20.01 -13.25
N GLU A 601 10.57 21.16 -13.34
CA GLU A 601 10.23 21.96 -12.17
C GLU A 601 9.15 21.25 -11.33
N LEU A 602 9.31 21.30 -10.02
CA LEU A 602 8.40 20.74 -9.04
C LEU A 602 7.84 21.85 -8.16
N GLU A 603 6.55 21.76 -7.85
CA GLU A 603 5.91 22.65 -6.89
C GLU A 603 5.95 22.04 -5.50
N VAL A 604 5.95 22.89 -4.47
CA VAL A 604 5.81 22.48 -3.08
C VAL A 604 4.43 21.85 -2.88
N SER A 605 4.34 20.79 -2.07
CA SER A 605 3.06 20.19 -1.73
C SER A 605 2.06 21.21 -1.18
N ARG A 606 0.83 21.20 -1.71
CA ARG A 606 -0.29 22.00 -1.15
C ARG A 606 -0.52 21.74 0.34
N PHE A 607 -0.14 20.57 0.87
CA PHE A 607 -0.32 20.26 2.29
C PHE A 607 0.53 21.15 3.20
N LEU A 608 1.64 21.69 2.69
CA LEU A 608 2.51 22.60 3.44
C LEU A 608 2.03 24.05 3.37
N THR A 609 1.55 24.50 2.21
CA THR A 609 1.06 25.86 2.01
C THR A 609 -0.31 26.06 2.67
N GLU A 610 -1.27 25.17 2.43
CA GLU A 610 -2.61 25.25 3.02
C GLU A 610 -2.58 25.24 4.54
N SER A 611 -1.67 24.47 5.15
CA SER A 611 -1.50 24.38 6.60
C SER A 611 -0.76 25.57 7.23
N GLY A 612 -0.22 26.48 6.40
CA GLY A 612 0.60 27.61 6.85
C GLY A 612 1.95 27.18 7.45
N LEU A 613 2.42 25.98 7.12
CA LEU A 613 3.75 25.50 7.48
C LEU A 613 4.82 26.09 6.56
N VAL A 614 4.46 26.36 5.30
CA VAL A 614 5.24 27.11 4.32
C VAL A 614 4.39 28.29 3.85
N PRO A 615 4.93 29.50 3.69
CA PRO A 615 4.19 30.62 3.14
C PRO A 615 3.74 30.35 1.71
N GLU A 616 2.52 30.74 1.35
CA GLU A 616 2.09 30.76 -0.06
C GLU A 616 2.98 31.74 -0.84
N LYS A 617 3.50 31.31 -1.99
CA LYS A 617 4.14 32.22 -2.94
C LYS A 617 3.05 33.21 -3.38
N LYS A 618 3.19 34.48 -3.00
CA LYS A 618 2.35 35.55 -3.56
C LYS A 618 2.71 35.64 -5.05
N GLU A 619 1.74 35.40 -5.91
CA GLU A 619 1.83 35.68 -7.35
C GLU A 619 2.16 37.16 -7.62
#